data_AF-A0A1Y3DBS0-F1
#
_entry.id   AF-A0A1Y3DBS0-F1
#
_cell.length_a   1.000
_cell.length_b   1.000
_cell.length_c   1.000
_cell.angle_alpha   90.00
_cell.angle_beta   90.00
_cell.angle_gamma   90.00
#
_symmetry.space_group_name_H-M   'P 1'
#
loop_
_entity.id
_entity.type
_entity.pdbx_description
1 polymer ?
#
loop_
_entity_poly.entity_id
_entity_poly.type
_entity_poly.pdbx_seq_one_letter_code
_entity_poly.pdbx_strand_id
1 'polypeptide(L)'
;MNISNTTLAPSYQSQQLHRQYGVNAMLPEINWTEVFKDSKLNSIQLQALDTLYRNAVPLALQVFDELKFDVFTSTAYQPQGLGLFDKLAQQEEKLMQLLEAECKNLNEEVRHQIWSMLLRGGAVLVFKAWLGKVKSGNNELDMTQFDELSDLLFIKTAPQILANRLGVNVHADYDHIFLMYGNDIFLDRFNSLETAALFVDLGVYDATFLSLRDDRVAEYLKAKGYVTQEQMDDLQCALNPLGCPDLIAKQDCLA
;
A
#
# COMPACT_ATOMS: atom_id res chain seq x y z
N MET A 1 -33.92 -37.67 -5.05
CA MET A 1 -33.90 -36.62 -4.01
C MET A 1 -32.75 -35.68 -4.33
N ASN A 2 -33.05 -34.42 -4.59
CA ASN A 2 -32.03 -33.40 -4.89
C ASN A 2 -31.17 -33.15 -3.66
N ILE A 3 -29.85 -33.25 -3.84
CA ILE A 3 -28.85 -32.80 -2.86
C ILE A 3 -28.83 -31.29 -2.98
N SER A 4 -29.51 -30.60 -2.06
CA SER A 4 -29.46 -29.15 -1.96
C SER A 4 -28.03 -28.73 -1.63
N ASN A 5 -27.41 -27.99 -2.54
CA ASN A 5 -26.21 -27.20 -2.26
C ASN A 5 -26.50 -26.29 -1.06
N THR A 6 -26.04 -26.67 0.13
CA THR A 6 -25.97 -25.78 1.28
C THR A 6 -24.83 -24.80 1.03
N THR A 7 -25.15 -23.67 0.40
CA THR A 7 -24.36 -22.45 0.54
C THR A 7 -24.28 -22.13 2.03
N LEU A 8 -23.10 -22.32 2.62
CA LEU A 8 -22.80 -21.97 4.00
C LEU A 8 -23.14 -20.49 4.20
N ALA A 9 -23.92 -20.17 5.24
CA ALA A 9 -24.28 -18.80 5.54
C ALA A 9 -22.99 -17.96 5.78
N PRO A 10 -22.90 -16.72 5.27
CA PRO A 10 -21.70 -15.88 5.38
C PRO A 10 -21.16 -15.71 6.82
N SER A 11 -22.06 -15.73 7.80
CA SER A 11 -21.73 -15.64 9.23
C SER A 11 -20.94 -16.85 9.77
N TYR A 12 -21.19 -18.04 9.23
CA TYR A 12 -20.48 -19.26 9.62
C TYR A 12 -19.06 -19.29 9.07
N GLN A 13 -18.87 -18.75 7.86
CA GLN A 13 -17.56 -18.66 7.22
C GLN A 13 -16.66 -17.63 7.92
N SER A 14 -17.18 -16.45 8.26
CA SER A 14 -16.42 -15.44 9.04
C SER A 14 -15.94 -15.99 10.39
N GLN A 15 -16.82 -16.68 11.15
CA GLN A 15 -16.43 -17.28 12.44
C GLN A 15 -15.35 -18.36 12.33
N GLN A 16 -15.30 -19.09 11.21
CA GLN A 16 -14.23 -20.06 10.94
C GLN A 16 -12.90 -19.35 10.63
N LEU A 17 -12.94 -18.28 9.82
CA LEU A 17 -11.76 -17.48 9.51
C LEU A 17 -11.16 -16.83 10.75
N HIS A 18 -11.99 -16.28 11.65
CA HIS A 18 -11.55 -15.74 12.95
C HIS A 18 -10.78 -16.76 13.80
N ARG A 19 -11.20 -18.03 13.80
CA ARG A 19 -10.50 -19.10 14.53
C ARG A 19 -9.17 -19.50 13.89
N GLN A 20 -9.08 -19.41 12.57
CA GLN A 20 -7.93 -19.89 11.81
C GLN A 20 -6.86 -18.81 11.58
N TYR A 21 -7.26 -17.55 11.49
CA TYR A 21 -6.41 -16.44 11.02
C TYR A 21 -6.49 -15.19 11.92
N GLY A 22 -6.90 -15.34 13.19
CA GLY A 22 -6.84 -14.28 14.19
C GLY A 22 -5.41 -13.86 14.57
N VAL A 23 -5.28 -12.93 15.52
CA VAL A 23 -4.01 -12.27 15.93
C VAL A 23 -2.81 -13.22 16.18
N ASN A 24 -3.07 -14.45 16.63
CA ASN A 24 -2.03 -15.44 16.97
C ASN A 24 -1.92 -16.60 15.96
N ALA A 25 -2.59 -16.49 14.81
CA ALA A 25 -2.54 -17.52 13.79
C ALA A 25 -1.22 -17.51 13.02
N MET A 26 -0.82 -18.69 12.52
CA MET A 26 0.24 -18.75 11.53
C MET A 26 -0.22 -18.07 10.25
N LEU A 27 0.62 -17.17 9.74
CA LEU A 27 0.40 -16.51 8.46
C LEU A 27 0.45 -17.56 7.33
N PRO A 28 -0.56 -17.61 6.43
CA PRO A 28 -0.51 -18.50 5.27
C PRO A 28 0.65 -18.12 4.35
N GLU A 29 1.23 -19.10 3.67
CA GLU A 29 2.25 -18.81 2.66
C GLU A 29 1.61 -18.11 1.46
N ILE A 30 2.23 -17.01 1.01
CA ILE A 30 1.82 -16.25 -0.18
C ILE A 30 2.92 -16.39 -1.24
N ASN A 31 2.55 -16.89 -2.42
CA ASN A 31 3.44 -16.88 -3.57
C ASN A 31 3.33 -15.54 -4.30
N TRP A 32 4.21 -14.59 -3.98
CA TRP A 32 4.21 -13.25 -4.58
C TRP A 32 4.37 -13.26 -6.11
N THR A 33 5.09 -14.24 -6.66
CA THR A 33 5.23 -14.39 -8.11
C THR A 33 3.92 -14.81 -8.78
N GLU A 34 3.06 -15.56 -8.09
CA GLU A 34 1.71 -15.85 -8.58
C GLU A 34 0.79 -14.63 -8.45
N VAL A 35 0.86 -13.90 -7.33
CA VAL A 35 0.07 -12.67 -7.13
C VAL A 35 0.42 -11.64 -8.22
N PHE A 36 1.70 -11.37 -8.43
CA PHE A 36 2.20 -10.35 -9.35
C PHE A 36 2.92 -10.94 -10.56
N LYS A 37 2.26 -11.89 -11.24
CA LYS A 37 2.78 -12.64 -12.39
C LYS A 37 3.39 -11.77 -13.50
N ASP A 38 2.86 -10.56 -13.69
CA ASP A 38 3.28 -9.66 -14.77
C ASP A 38 4.49 -8.78 -14.37
N SER A 39 4.83 -8.69 -13.08
CA SER A 39 5.84 -7.75 -12.55
C SER A 39 7.28 -8.27 -12.54
N LYS A 40 7.51 -9.56 -12.88
CA LYS A 40 8.82 -10.23 -12.89
C LYS A 40 9.69 -9.93 -11.65
N LEU A 41 9.20 -10.34 -10.48
CA LEU A 41 9.87 -10.08 -9.19
C LEU A 41 11.24 -10.75 -9.08
N ASN A 42 12.24 -10.01 -8.63
CA ASN A 42 13.56 -10.54 -8.27
C ASN A 42 13.62 -10.96 -6.78
N SER A 43 14.72 -11.59 -6.36
CA SER A 43 14.87 -12.07 -4.98
C SER A 43 14.83 -10.98 -3.92
N ILE A 44 15.32 -9.77 -4.23
CA ILE A 44 15.32 -8.62 -3.32
C ILE A 44 13.88 -8.16 -3.07
N GLN A 45 13.09 -8.02 -4.14
CA GLN A 45 11.69 -7.60 -4.08
C GLN A 45 10.82 -8.64 -3.38
N LEU A 46 11.06 -9.93 -3.64
CA LEU A 46 10.40 -11.04 -2.93
C LEU A 46 10.69 -10.98 -1.43
N GLN A 47 11.97 -10.80 -1.05
CA GLN A 47 12.35 -10.69 0.34
C GLN A 47 11.73 -9.46 1.02
N ALA A 48 11.67 -8.32 0.33
CA ALA A 48 11.03 -7.10 0.85
C ALA A 48 9.52 -7.31 1.09
N LEU A 49 8.81 -7.93 0.15
CA LEU A 49 7.39 -8.27 0.30
C LEU A 49 7.16 -9.24 1.47
N ASP A 50 7.99 -10.27 1.60
CA ASP A 50 7.92 -11.23 2.70
C ASP A 50 8.18 -10.58 4.07
N THR A 51 9.19 -9.70 4.15
CA THR A 51 9.49 -8.96 5.38
C THR A 51 8.32 -8.06 5.75
N LEU A 52 7.75 -7.32 4.80
CA LEU A 52 6.57 -6.48 5.06
C LEU A 52 5.38 -7.32 5.50
N TYR A 53 5.10 -8.42 4.80
CA TYR A 53 4.00 -9.32 5.12
C TYR A 53 4.07 -9.87 6.54
N ARG A 54 5.25 -10.37 6.95
CA ARG A 54 5.47 -10.96 8.27
C ARG A 54 5.37 -9.97 9.43
N ASN A 55 5.58 -8.69 9.17
CA ASN A 55 5.56 -7.65 10.20
C ASN A 55 4.27 -6.82 10.21
N ALA A 56 3.77 -6.43 9.04
CA ALA A 56 2.60 -5.56 8.93
C ALA A 56 1.30 -6.30 9.23
N VAL A 57 1.13 -7.54 8.74
CA VAL A 57 -0.14 -8.26 8.88
C VAL A 57 -0.46 -8.62 10.34
N PRO A 58 0.44 -9.22 11.14
CA PRO A 58 0.12 -9.54 12.53
C PRO A 58 -0.25 -8.29 13.35
N LEU A 59 0.46 -7.19 13.10
CA LEU A 59 0.19 -5.93 13.76
C LEU A 59 -1.17 -5.36 13.36
N ALA A 60 -1.50 -5.38 12.06
CA ALA A 60 -2.81 -4.98 11.57
C ALA A 60 -3.93 -5.79 12.25
N LEU A 61 -3.77 -7.11 12.36
CA LEU A 61 -4.75 -7.98 13.02
C LEU A 61 -4.90 -7.66 14.50
N GLN A 62 -3.80 -7.37 15.20
CA GLN A 62 -3.86 -6.91 16.59
C GLN A 62 -4.66 -5.60 16.71
N VAL A 63 -4.42 -4.64 15.81
CA VAL A 63 -5.18 -3.38 15.79
C VAL A 63 -6.65 -3.61 15.55
N PHE A 64 -7.00 -4.46 14.60
CA PHE A 64 -8.39 -4.75 14.29
C PHE A 64 -9.11 -5.43 15.46
N ASP A 65 -8.45 -6.35 16.16
CA ASP A 65 -8.98 -6.94 17.39
C ASP A 65 -9.18 -5.87 18.49
N GLU A 66 -8.19 -5.00 18.73
CA GLU A 66 -8.26 -3.91 19.71
C GLU A 66 -9.32 -2.84 19.38
N LEU A 67 -9.65 -2.68 18.10
CA LEU A 67 -10.70 -1.79 17.60
C LEU A 67 -12.06 -2.49 17.45
N LYS A 68 -12.13 -3.81 17.71
CA LYS A 68 -13.31 -4.64 17.44
C LYS A 68 -13.80 -4.50 15.99
N PHE A 69 -12.85 -4.38 15.08
CA PHE A 69 -13.08 -4.26 13.66
C PHE A 69 -13.07 -5.65 13.02
N ASP A 70 -14.14 -6.03 12.33
CA ASP A 70 -14.25 -7.33 11.65
C ASP A 70 -13.89 -7.21 10.16
N VAL A 71 -12.66 -7.61 9.84
CA VAL A 71 -12.09 -7.59 8.48
C VAL A 71 -12.80 -8.56 7.52
N PHE A 72 -13.53 -9.56 8.03
CA PHE A 72 -14.19 -10.57 7.21
C PHE A 72 -15.64 -10.21 6.85
N THR A 73 -16.21 -9.16 7.47
CA THR A 73 -17.57 -8.71 7.15
C THR A 73 -17.62 -7.72 5.99
N SER A 74 -18.55 -7.95 5.06
CA SER A 74 -18.86 -7.02 3.98
C SER A 74 -19.77 -5.91 4.51
N THR A 75 -19.20 -4.71 4.65
CA THR A 75 -19.81 -3.37 4.80
C THR A 75 -19.91 -2.70 6.17
N ALA A 76 -19.43 -1.45 6.14
CA ALA A 76 -19.75 -0.25 6.89
C ALA A 76 -19.39 -0.22 8.38
N TYR A 77 -18.11 -0.03 8.70
CA TYR A 77 -17.74 0.49 10.01
C TYR A 77 -17.50 1.99 9.93
N GLN A 78 -18.39 2.79 10.53
CA GLN A 78 -18.04 4.14 10.96
C GLN A 78 -17.14 4.01 12.19
N PRO A 79 -15.87 4.47 12.16
CA PRO A 79 -15.06 4.48 13.36
C PRO A 79 -15.63 5.51 14.35
N GLN A 80 -16.45 5.04 15.31
CA GLN A 80 -16.88 5.85 16.45
C GLN A 80 -15.99 5.54 17.64
N GLY A 81 -14.96 6.35 17.85
CA GLY A 81 -14.16 6.30 19.07
C GLY A 81 -13.11 7.39 19.14
N LEU A 82 -13.26 8.32 20.08
CA LEU A 82 -12.16 9.17 20.53
C LEU A 82 -11.01 8.27 20.99
N GLY A 83 -9.90 8.24 20.23
CA GLY A 83 -8.72 7.41 20.51
C GLY A 83 -8.27 6.50 19.36
N LEU A 84 -9.01 6.46 18.23
CA LEU A 84 -8.56 5.72 17.03
C LEU A 84 -7.21 6.23 16.53
N PHE A 85 -7.06 7.56 16.37
CA PHE A 85 -5.82 8.18 15.88
C PHE A 85 -4.62 7.87 16.79
N ASP A 86 -4.81 7.91 18.11
CA ASP A 86 -3.74 7.59 19.07
C ASP A 86 -3.33 6.11 18.96
N LYS A 87 -4.30 5.21 18.80
CA LYS A 87 -4.02 3.79 18.56
C LYS A 87 -3.27 3.60 17.24
N LEU A 88 -3.67 4.26 16.16
CA LEU A 88 -2.98 4.18 14.87
C LEU A 88 -1.54 4.67 14.95
N ALA A 89 -1.31 5.82 15.58
CA ALA A 89 0.03 6.36 15.78
C ALA A 89 0.92 5.41 16.61
N GLN A 90 0.39 4.81 17.67
CA GLN A 90 1.11 3.81 18.47
C GLN A 90 1.47 2.56 17.66
N GLN A 91 0.62 2.19 16.72
CA GLN A 91 0.77 0.97 15.93
C GLN A 91 1.75 1.20 14.78
N GLU A 92 1.72 2.36 14.15
CA GLU A 92 2.79 2.77 13.25
C GLU A 92 4.15 2.72 13.97
N GLU A 93 4.26 3.29 15.18
CA GLU A 93 5.52 3.25 15.94
C GLU A 93 5.98 1.82 16.25
N LYS A 94 5.07 0.91 16.64
CA LYS A 94 5.40 -0.51 16.82
C LYS A 94 5.86 -1.17 15.52
N LEU A 95 5.19 -0.91 14.39
CA LEU A 95 5.60 -1.41 13.08
C LEU A 95 7.03 -0.96 12.76
N MET A 96 7.31 0.33 12.99
CA MET A 96 8.62 0.89 12.72
C MET A 96 9.70 0.26 13.61
N GLN A 97 9.43 0.00 14.89
CA GLN A 97 10.38 -0.70 15.78
C GLN A 97 10.67 -2.13 15.32
N LEU A 98 9.65 -2.87 14.91
CA LEU A 98 9.81 -4.22 14.37
C LEU A 98 10.63 -4.21 13.07
N LEU A 99 10.27 -3.33 12.14
CA LEU A 99 10.97 -3.21 10.86
C LEU A 99 12.40 -2.70 11.04
N GLU A 100 12.66 -1.76 11.95
CA GLU A 100 14.00 -1.30 12.31
C GLU A 100 14.86 -2.44 12.86
N ALA A 101 14.29 -3.30 13.72
CA ALA A 101 14.99 -4.46 14.23
C ALA A 101 15.30 -5.50 13.13
N GLU A 102 14.31 -5.83 12.29
CA GLU A 102 14.49 -6.76 11.17
C GLU A 102 15.47 -6.25 10.13
N CYS A 103 15.38 -4.96 9.78
CA CYS A 103 16.25 -4.34 8.77
C CYS A 103 17.73 -4.44 9.12
N LYS A 104 18.12 -4.51 10.40
CA LYS A 104 19.53 -4.68 10.80
C LYS A 104 20.18 -5.94 10.21
N ASN A 105 19.39 -6.97 9.91
CA ASN A 105 19.88 -8.23 9.34
C ASN A 105 19.70 -8.32 7.82
N LEU A 106 19.13 -7.29 7.19
CA LEU A 106 18.86 -7.26 5.75
C LEU A 106 19.97 -6.51 5.02
N ASN A 107 20.20 -6.87 3.76
CA ASN A 107 21.10 -6.09 2.90
C ASN A 107 20.48 -4.71 2.58
N GLU A 108 21.31 -3.78 2.12
CA GLU A 108 20.88 -2.40 1.88
C GLU A 108 19.78 -2.28 0.83
N GLU A 109 19.88 -3.04 -0.25
CA GLU A 109 18.91 -3.01 -1.35
C GLU A 109 17.51 -3.48 -0.89
N VAL A 110 17.42 -4.51 -0.06
CA VAL A 110 16.15 -4.98 0.53
C VAL A 110 15.58 -3.91 1.46
N ARG A 111 16.39 -3.28 2.31
CA ARG A 111 15.94 -2.17 3.17
C ARG A 111 15.41 -1.01 2.32
N HIS A 112 16.09 -0.71 1.20
CA HIS A 112 15.67 0.31 0.26
C HIS A 112 14.32 -0.04 -0.40
N GLN A 113 14.11 -1.30 -0.82
CA GLN A 113 12.81 -1.75 -1.34
C GLN A 113 11.71 -1.63 -0.28
N ILE A 114 11.96 -2.07 0.96
CA ILE A 114 11.00 -1.95 2.08
C ILE A 114 10.62 -0.47 2.30
N TRP A 115 11.61 0.41 2.40
CA TRP A 115 11.42 1.84 2.56
C TRP A 115 10.57 2.43 1.42
N SER A 116 10.94 2.14 0.17
CA SER A 116 10.23 2.63 -1.02
C SER A 116 8.80 2.10 -1.11
N MET A 117 8.57 0.83 -0.76
CA MET A 117 7.24 0.21 -0.75
C MET A 117 6.36 0.83 0.34
N LEU A 118 6.87 1.02 1.57
CA LEU A 118 6.10 1.59 2.67
C LEU A 118 5.56 2.97 2.34
N LEU A 119 6.42 3.84 1.79
CA LEU A 119 6.02 5.19 1.35
C LEU A 119 4.93 5.21 0.28
N ARG A 120 4.73 4.06 -0.39
CA ARG A 120 3.79 3.88 -1.49
C ARG A 120 2.68 2.87 -1.19
N GLY A 121 2.46 2.56 0.09
CA GLY A 121 1.34 1.72 0.54
C GLY A 121 1.61 0.22 0.60
N GLY A 122 2.89 -0.18 0.70
CA GLY A 122 3.30 -1.59 0.76
C GLY A 122 2.65 -2.38 1.90
N ALA A 123 2.42 -1.75 3.06
CA ALA A 123 1.72 -2.40 4.18
C ALA A 123 0.25 -2.71 3.85
N VAL A 124 -0.46 -1.78 3.19
CA VAL A 124 -1.82 -2.01 2.67
C VAL A 124 -1.84 -3.16 1.67
N LEU A 125 -0.85 -3.19 0.77
CA LEU A 125 -0.75 -4.18 -0.29
C LEU A 125 -0.59 -5.61 0.25
N VAL A 126 0.37 -5.84 1.16
CA VAL A 126 0.58 -7.17 1.73
C VAL A 126 -0.62 -7.63 2.57
N PHE A 127 -1.36 -6.69 3.16
CA PHE A 127 -2.61 -7.00 3.86
C PHE A 127 -3.73 -7.40 2.89
N LYS A 128 -3.86 -6.73 1.74
CA LYS A 128 -4.80 -7.13 0.67
C LYS A 128 -4.49 -8.53 0.15
N ALA A 129 -3.22 -8.87 -0.02
CA ALA A 129 -2.79 -10.20 -0.43
C ALA A 129 -3.14 -11.26 0.63
N TRP A 130 -2.89 -10.96 1.90
CA TRP A 130 -3.30 -11.82 3.01
C TRP A 130 -4.80 -12.06 3.02
N LEU A 131 -5.59 -11.00 2.90
CA LEU A 131 -7.05 -11.12 2.97
C LEU A 131 -7.61 -11.91 1.79
N GLY A 132 -7.08 -11.69 0.58
CA GLY A 132 -7.42 -12.48 -0.60
C GLY A 132 -7.10 -13.95 -0.37
N LYS A 133 -5.88 -14.25 0.09
CA LYS A 133 -5.44 -15.61 0.43
C LYS A 133 -6.34 -16.29 1.45
N VAL A 134 -6.72 -15.58 2.51
CA VAL A 134 -7.56 -16.13 3.58
C VAL A 134 -9.01 -16.35 3.13
N LYS A 135 -9.56 -15.47 2.30
CA LYS A 135 -10.96 -15.59 1.83
C LYS A 135 -11.15 -16.64 0.74
N SER A 136 -10.23 -16.75 -0.21
CA SER A 136 -10.38 -17.64 -1.37
C SER A 136 -9.48 -18.87 -1.36
N GLY A 137 -8.42 -18.86 -0.55
CA GLY A 137 -7.36 -19.88 -0.56
C GLY A 137 -6.30 -19.67 -1.67
N ASN A 138 -6.53 -18.73 -2.60
CA ASN A 138 -5.67 -18.49 -3.76
C ASN A 138 -4.67 -17.34 -3.51
N ASN A 139 -3.57 -17.31 -4.25
CA ASN A 139 -2.60 -16.21 -4.19
C ASN A 139 -3.12 -15.02 -5.02
N GLU A 140 -4.02 -14.23 -4.43
CA GLU A 140 -4.68 -13.09 -5.09
C GLU A 140 -4.86 -11.91 -4.13
N LEU A 141 -5.11 -10.71 -4.67
CA LEU A 141 -5.41 -9.52 -3.88
C LEU A 141 -6.92 -9.41 -3.62
N ASP A 142 -7.29 -9.08 -2.39
CA ASP A 142 -8.64 -8.62 -2.09
C ASP A 142 -8.85 -7.17 -2.60
N MET A 143 -9.69 -7.05 -3.64
CA MET A 143 -10.02 -5.80 -4.31
C MET A 143 -11.33 -5.17 -3.82
N THR A 144 -12.00 -5.74 -2.80
CA THR A 144 -13.18 -5.10 -2.22
C THR A 144 -12.77 -3.77 -1.59
N GLN A 145 -13.63 -2.74 -1.73
CA GLN A 145 -13.31 -1.34 -1.35
C GLN A 145 -12.80 -1.30 0.08
N PHE A 146 -11.52 -0.94 0.20
CA PHE A 146 -10.68 -1.08 1.38
C PHE A 146 -10.32 0.31 1.93
N ASP A 147 -11.19 1.29 1.68
CA ASP A 147 -10.84 2.70 1.76
C ASP A 147 -10.52 3.09 3.21
N GLU A 148 -11.36 2.65 4.15
CA GLU A 148 -11.18 2.92 5.59
C GLU A 148 -9.96 2.21 6.20
N LEU A 149 -9.61 1.01 5.70
CA LEU A 149 -8.48 0.22 6.19
C LEU A 149 -7.15 0.65 5.58
N SER A 150 -7.19 1.21 4.37
CA SER A 150 -6.01 1.74 3.70
C SER A 150 -5.38 2.85 4.53
N ASP A 151 -6.20 3.73 5.13
CA ASP A 151 -5.75 4.79 6.02
C ASP A 151 -5.05 4.26 7.27
N LEU A 152 -5.53 3.14 7.82
CA LEU A 152 -4.98 2.55 9.05
C LEU A 152 -3.62 1.90 8.82
N LEU A 153 -3.37 1.42 7.61
CA LEU A 153 -2.15 0.69 7.25
C LEU A 153 -1.15 1.55 6.47
N PHE A 154 -1.51 2.78 6.09
CA PHE A 154 -0.58 3.71 5.48
C PHE A 154 0.32 4.35 6.52
N ILE A 155 1.63 4.28 6.30
CA ILE A 155 2.60 4.95 7.16
C ILE A 155 2.50 6.47 6.99
N LYS A 156 2.41 7.23 8.07
CA LYS A 156 2.39 8.70 8.04
C LYS A 156 3.78 9.29 8.34
N THR A 157 4.77 8.46 8.67
CA THR A 157 6.17 8.84 8.88
C THR A 157 6.76 9.45 7.60
N ALA A 158 7.38 10.63 7.76
CA ALA A 158 8.04 11.34 6.67
C ALA A 158 9.20 10.53 6.05
N PRO A 159 9.47 10.66 4.74
CA PRO A 159 10.37 9.77 4.01
C PRO A 159 11.82 9.74 4.55
N GLN A 160 12.35 10.90 4.95
CA GLN A 160 13.70 11.01 5.51
C GLN A 160 13.80 10.39 6.91
N ILE A 161 12.76 10.56 7.74
CA ILE A 161 12.71 9.93 9.07
C ILE A 161 12.67 8.41 8.91
N LEU A 162 11.83 7.91 7.99
CA LEU A 162 11.73 6.49 7.70
C LEU A 162 13.06 5.92 7.19
N ALA A 163 13.72 6.60 6.26
CA ALA A 163 15.02 6.17 5.73
C ALA A 163 16.07 6.05 6.83
N ASN A 164 16.14 7.05 7.72
CA ASN A 164 17.07 7.03 8.85
C ASN A 164 16.81 5.85 9.80
N ARG A 165 15.54 5.58 10.13
CA ARG A 165 15.17 4.44 11.00
C ARG A 165 15.53 3.11 10.37
N LEU A 166 15.31 2.96 9.06
CA LEU A 166 15.59 1.71 8.35
C LEU A 166 17.04 1.60 7.87
N GLY A 167 17.91 2.58 8.13
CA GLY A 167 19.31 2.56 7.69
C GLY A 167 19.43 2.51 6.16
N VAL A 168 18.65 3.33 5.46
CA VAL A 168 18.57 3.41 4.00
C VAL A 168 19.25 4.67 3.51
N ASN A 169 20.13 4.52 2.51
CA ASN A 169 20.56 5.64 1.70
C ASN A 169 19.47 5.94 0.65
N VAL A 170 18.81 7.09 0.81
CA VAL A 170 17.71 7.55 -0.06
C VAL A 170 18.17 7.74 -1.50
N HIS A 171 19.43 8.14 -1.71
CA HIS A 171 20.00 8.43 -3.03
C HIS A 171 20.82 7.27 -3.60
N ALA A 172 20.68 6.07 -3.03
CA ALA A 172 21.28 4.88 -3.64
C ALA A 172 20.60 4.60 -4.99
N ASP A 173 21.39 4.19 -5.97
CA ASP A 173 20.94 3.86 -7.33
C ASP A 173 20.31 2.45 -7.36
N TYR A 174 19.18 2.32 -6.68
CA TYR A 174 18.38 1.11 -6.64
C TYR A 174 17.00 1.37 -7.27
N ASP A 175 16.47 0.36 -7.94
CA ASP A 175 15.17 0.47 -8.61
C ASP A 175 14.03 0.67 -7.61
N HIS A 176 12.94 1.30 -8.07
CA HIS A 176 11.69 1.41 -7.31
C HIS A 176 10.60 0.59 -7.98
N ILE A 177 10.21 -0.53 -7.37
CA ILE A 177 9.27 -1.45 -8.00
C ILE A 177 7.86 -0.87 -8.11
N PHE A 178 7.20 -1.14 -9.24
CA PHE A 178 5.76 -1.03 -9.46
C PHE A 178 5.16 -2.42 -9.64
N LEU A 179 3.98 -2.66 -9.07
CA LEU A 179 3.38 -3.98 -9.04
C LEU A 179 2.11 -4.01 -9.89
N MET A 180 2.15 -4.72 -11.00
CA MET A 180 1.01 -4.92 -11.88
C MET A 180 0.12 -6.06 -11.38
N TYR A 181 -1.18 -5.79 -11.27
CA TYR A 181 -2.20 -6.77 -10.92
C TYR A 181 -3.46 -6.53 -11.75
N GLY A 182 -3.72 -7.40 -12.73
CA GLY A 182 -4.80 -7.19 -13.68
C GLY A 182 -4.53 -5.95 -14.54
N ASN A 183 -5.45 -4.96 -14.49
CA ASN A 183 -5.29 -3.68 -15.18
C ASN A 183 -4.80 -2.57 -14.23
N ASP A 184 -4.58 -2.88 -12.96
CA ASP A 184 -4.20 -1.91 -11.93
C ASP A 184 -2.69 -1.95 -11.66
N ILE A 185 -2.14 -0.78 -11.33
CA ILE A 185 -0.74 -0.62 -10.89
C ILE A 185 -0.76 -0.27 -9.40
N PHE A 186 -0.07 -1.06 -8.60
CA PHE A 186 0.14 -0.85 -7.18
C PHE A 186 1.50 -0.23 -6.91
N LEU A 187 1.61 0.43 -5.75
CA LEU A 187 2.74 1.28 -5.34
C LEU A 187 2.91 2.54 -6.21
N ASP A 188 1.77 3.06 -6.68
CA ASP A 188 1.65 4.26 -7.54
C ASP A 188 1.02 5.47 -6.79
N ARG A 189 0.77 5.33 -5.48
CA ARG A 189 0.33 6.42 -4.59
C ARG A 189 1.40 6.72 -3.56
N PHE A 190 1.31 7.87 -2.91
CA PHE A 190 2.28 8.33 -1.90
C PHE A 190 1.60 8.61 -0.56
N ASN A 191 2.34 8.41 0.53
CA ASN A 191 1.84 8.73 1.87
C ASN A 191 1.76 10.24 2.17
N SER A 192 2.53 11.06 1.45
CA SER A 192 2.56 12.50 1.66
C SER A 192 3.07 13.25 0.42
N LEU A 193 2.87 14.56 0.42
CA LEU A 193 3.38 15.47 -0.62
C LEU A 193 4.92 15.49 -0.66
N GLU A 194 5.57 15.39 0.50
CA GLU A 194 7.03 15.27 0.60
C GLU A 194 7.54 14.02 -0.11
N THR A 195 6.82 12.92 0.01
CA THR A 195 7.16 11.68 -0.70
C THR A 195 6.98 11.84 -2.20
N ALA A 196 5.87 12.44 -2.66
CA ALA A 196 5.69 12.70 -4.09
C ALA A 196 6.84 13.53 -4.67
N ALA A 197 7.25 14.60 -3.99
CA ALA A 197 8.40 15.42 -4.40
C ALA A 197 9.73 14.65 -4.34
N LEU A 198 9.95 13.84 -3.31
CA LEU A 198 11.15 13.01 -3.23
C LEU A 198 11.27 12.04 -4.41
N PHE A 199 10.17 11.40 -4.80
CA PHE A 199 10.18 10.46 -5.92
C PHE A 199 10.34 11.16 -7.29
N VAL A 200 10.04 12.47 -7.37
CA VAL A 200 10.46 13.33 -8.49
C VAL A 200 11.97 13.58 -8.43
N ASP A 201 12.52 13.95 -7.26
CA ASP A 201 13.97 14.18 -7.08
C ASP A 201 14.81 12.95 -7.43
N LEU A 202 14.29 11.75 -7.12
CA LEU A 202 14.93 10.46 -7.42
C LEU A 202 14.77 10.05 -8.90
N GLY A 203 14.04 10.82 -9.71
CA GLY A 203 13.84 10.53 -11.14
C GLY A 203 12.88 9.37 -11.41
N VAL A 204 12.11 8.94 -10.40
CA VAL A 204 11.13 7.83 -10.54
C VAL A 204 9.87 8.29 -11.25
N TYR A 205 9.48 9.55 -11.02
CA TYR A 205 8.34 10.17 -11.67
C TYR A 205 8.71 11.51 -12.29
N ASP A 206 8.06 11.81 -13.40
CA ASP A 206 8.08 13.14 -13.98
C ASP A 206 7.10 14.06 -13.22
N ALA A 207 7.59 15.24 -12.84
CA ALA A 207 6.83 16.23 -12.07
C ALA A 207 5.57 16.70 -12.80
N THR A 208 5.64 16.81 -14.12
CA THR A 208 4.54 17.28 -14.97
C THR A 208 3.45 16.23 -15.04
N PHE A 209 3.81 14.97 -15.27
CA PHE A 209 2.85 13.86 -15.28
C PHE A 209 2.15 13.69 -13.92
N LEU A 210 2.90 13.72 -12.82
CA LEU A 210 2.29 13.65 -11.48
C LEU A 210 1.32 14.81 -11.22
N SER A 211 1.68 16.02 -11.63
CA SER A 211 0.85 17.21 -11.44
C SER A 211 -0.43 17.19 -12.27
N LEU A 212 -0.47 16.46 -13.40
CA LEU A 212 -1.71 16.28 -14.15
C LEU A 212 -2.68 15.29 -13.48
N ARG A 213 -2.18 14.41 -12.61
CA ARG A 213 -2.99 13.37 -11.96
C ARG A 213 -3.71 13.89 -10.71
N ASP A 214 -3.05 14.72 -9.88
CA ASP A 214 -3.59 15.22 -8.61
C ASP A 214 -3.31 16.71 -8.39
N ASP A 215 -4.36 17.49 -8.12
CA ASP A 215 -4.28 18.95 -7.94
C ASP A 215 -3.45 19.38 -6.72
N ARG A 216 -3.49 18.61 -5.62
CA ARG A 216 -2.72 18.94 -4.40
C ARG A 216 -1.23 18.73 -4.66
N VAL A 217 -0.89 17.67 -5.38
CA VAL A 217 0.49 17.41 -5.83
C VAL A 217 0.92 18.53 -6.78
N ALA A 218 0.08 18.93 -7.72
CA ALA A 218 0.37 20.03 -8.65
C ALA A 218 0.65 21.35 -7.92
N GLU A 219 -0.19 21.74 -6.97
CA GLU A 219 0.01 22.96 -6.17
C GLU A 219 1.32 22.90 -5.38
N TYR A 220 1.62 21.76 -4.77
CA TYR A 220 2.84 21.56 -3.99
C TYR A 220 4.11 21.61 -4.87
N LEU A 221 4.11 20.88 -5.98
CA LEU A 221 5.26 20.82 -6.90
C LEU A 221 5.50 22.17 -7.58
N LYS A 222 4.44 22.91 -7.94
CA LYS A 222 4.55 24.30 -8.42
C LYS A 222 5.17 25.21 -7.36
N ALA A 223 4.69 25.14 -6.12
CA ALA A 223 5.22 25.97 -5.03
C ALA A 223 6.70 25.68 -4.72
N LYS A 224 7.16 24.46 -4.98
CA LYS A 224 8.56 24.03 -4.84
C LYS A 224 9.43 24.30 -6.08
N GLY A 225 8.82 24.73 -7.19
CA GLY A 225 9.53 25.04 -8.43
C GLY A 225 9.90 23.82 -9.28
N TYR A 226 9.28 22.66 -9.03
CA TYR A 226 9.51 21.45 -9.83
C TYR A 226 8.83 21.47 -11.20
N VAL A 227 7.75 22.24 -11.33
CA VAL A 227 6.94 22.32 -12.54
C VAL A 227 6.30 23.71 -12.65
N THR A 228 6.07 24.18 -13.87
CA THR A 228 5.31 25.41 -14.14
C THR A 228 3.92 25.09 -14.69
N GLN A 229 3.01 26.06 -14.63
CA GLN A 229 1.68 25.91 -15.24
C GLN A 229 1.77 25.69 -16.76
N GLU A 230 2.70 26.37 -17.43
CA GLU A 230 2.94 26.23 -18.87
C GLU A 230 3.34 24.79 -19.25
N GLN A 231 4.25 24.17 -18.50
CA GLN A 231 4.65 22.77 -18.74
C GLN A 231 3.47 21.80 -18.58
N MET A 232 2.60 22.04 -17.60
CA MET A 232 1.40 21.23 -17.40
C MET A 232 0.41 21.41 -18.55
N ASP A 233 0.16 22.66 -18.97
CA ASP A 233 -0.77 22.98 -20.06
C ASP A 233 -0.27 22.39 -21.39
N ASP A 234 1.03 22.47 -21.66
CA ASP A 234 1.68 21.88 -22.85
C ASP A 234 1.51 20.36 -22.87
N LEU A 235 1.79 19.69 -21.75
CA LEU A 235 1.63 18.24 -21.65
C LEU A 235 0.15 17.83 -21.77
N GLN A 236 -0.76 18.58 -21.17
CA GLN A 236 -2.20 18.32 -21.29
C GLN A 236 -2.67 18.45 -22.75
N CYS A 237 -2.18 19.46 -23.47
CA CYS A 237 -2.44 19.62 -24.91
C CYS A 237 -1.87 18.46 -25.72
N ALA A 238 -0.66 18.00 -25.40
CA ALA A 238 -0.01 16.88 -26.08
C ALA A 238 -0.73 15.54 -25.85
N LEU A 239 -1.26 15.32 -24.63
CA LEU A 239 -2.02 14.11 -24.27
C LEU A 239 -3.45 14.12 -24.82
N ASN A 240 -3.99 15.30 -25.15
CA ASN A 240 -5.34 15.46 -25.72
C ASN A 240 -5.34 16.29 -27.02
N PRO A 241 -4.68 15.82 -28.09
CA PRO A 241 -4.52 16.59 -29.33
C PRO A 241 -5.84 16.82 -30.09
N LEU A 242 -6.93 16.12 -29.70
CA LEU A 242 -8.25 16.20 -30.33
C LEU A 242 -9.25 17.03 -29.51
N GLY A 243 -8.87 17.58 -28.35
CA GLY A 243 -9.71 18.47 -27.55
C GLY A 243 -10.97 17.80 -26.97
N CYS A 244 -10.90 16.52 -26.64
CA CYS A 244 -12.01 15.81 -26.01
C CYS A 244 -11.95 16.02 -24.48
N PRO A 245 -12.89 16.74 -23.84
CA PRO A 245 -12.81 17.12 -22.43
C PRO A 245 -12.86 15.95 -21.43
N ASP A 246 -13.18 14.72 -21.88
CA ASP A 246 -13.49 13.57 -21.02
C ASP A 246 -12.34 12.57 -20.78
N LEU A 247 -11.11 12.81 -21.25
CA LEU A 247 -10.12 11.72 -21.40
C LEU A 247 -9.14 11.47 -20.25
N ILE A 248 -8.98 12.37 -19.28
CA ILE A 248 -8.09 12.12 -18.13
C ILE A 248 -8.87 12.41 -16.85
N ALA A 249 -9.56 11.40 -16.33
CA ALA A 249 -10.07 11.47 -14.97
C ALA A 249 -8.87 11.63 -14.01
N LYS A 250 -8.85 12.70 -13.21
CA LYS A 250 -7.84 12.88 -12.16
C LYS A 250 -7.88 11.69 -11.22
N GLN A 251 -6.71 11.16 -10.88
CA GLN A 251 -6.55 10.04 -9.96
C GLN A 251 -5.86 10.55 -8.69
N ASP A 252 -6.38 10.15 -7.54
CA ASP A 252 -5.78 10.50 -6.25
C ASP A 252 -4.38 9.88 -6.14
N CYS A 253 -3.36 10.73 -6.09
CA CYS A 253 -1.96 10.31 -5.95
C CYS A 253 -1.54 10.20 -4.48
N LEU A 254 -2.37 10.67 -3.55
CA LEU A 254 -2.15 10.59 -2.12
C LEU A 254 -3.00 9.48 -1.50
N ALA A 255 -2.57 9.03 -0.33
CA ALA A 255 -3.28 8.06 0.48
C ALA A 255 -3.67 8.61 1.85
#